data_AF-A0A0S8H3D9-F1
#
_entry.id   AF-A0A0S8H3D9-F1
#
_cell.length_a   1.000
_cell.length_b   1.000
_cell.length_c   1.000
_cell.angle_alpha   90.00
_cell.angle_beta   90.00
_cell.angle_gamma   90.00
#
_symmetry.space_group_name_H-M   'P 1'
#
loop_
_entity.id
_entity.type
_entity.pdbx_description
1 polymer ?
#
loop_
_entity_poly.entity_id
_entity_poly.type
_entity_poly.pdbx_seq_one_letter_code
_entity_poly.pdbx_strand_id
1 'polypeptide(L)'
;MIAGLGLTIVIAGGLGIRTLLRGSRPGPAASTSQEAGTPHVCLQCRHQFLMTADDFRKFMESLDPKGSGDSLLVHCPKCGARHSGYPMARCPKCGKPYVPHGIEITAKIVRGEPVPSDLPDVCPHCNSDIAAYWKSRSRRGQRQ
;
A
#
# COMPACT_ATOMS: atom_id res chain seq x y z
N MET A 1 28.95 -30.86 69.91
CA MET A 1 27.64 -30.17 70.01
C MET A 1 27.05 -30.14 68.61
N ILE A 2 25.86 -30.70 68.42
CA ILE A 2 25.16 -30.86 67.14
C ILE A 2 24.17 -29.70 66.99
N ALA A 3 24.21 -28.97 65.88
CA ALA A 3 23.13 -28.13 65.34
C ALA A 3 23.57 -27.70 63.94
N GLY A 4 22.84 -27.81 62.84
CA GLY A 4 21.45 -28.17 62.61
C GLY A 4 21.07 -27.55 61.26
N LEU A 5 20.67 -28.39 60.29
CA LEU A 5 19.63 -28.21 59.27
C LEU A 5 19.44 -26.79 58.67
N GLY A 6 19.41 -26.59 57.35
CA GLY A 6 18.67 -27.43 56.42
C GLY A 6 18.92 -27.09 54.96
N LEU A 7 18.93 -28.17 54.19
CA LEU A 7 19.02 -28.26 52.74
C LEU A 7 17.59 -28.38 52.21
N THR A 8 17.10 -27.42 51.45
CA THR A 8 15.85 -27.56 50.68
C THR A 8 16.16 -27.80 49.22
N ILE A 9 16.24 -29.08 48.86
CA ILE A 9 16.10 -29.56 47.49
C ILE A 9 14.60 -29.68 47.22
N VAL A 10 14.08 -28.93 46.26
CA VAL A 10 12.81 -29.26 45.61
C VAL A 10 13.10 -29.49 44.13
N ILE A 11 13.27 -30.77 43.81
CA ILE A 11 13.25 -31.28 42.44
C ILE A 11 11.81 -31.68 42.14
N ALA A 12 11.19 -31.00 41.19
CA ALA A 12 10.09 -31.51 40.37
C ALA A 12 10.45 -31.09 38.94
N GLY A 13 10.83 -31.95 38.00
CA GLY A 13 10.43 -33.33 37.77
C GLY A 13 9.22 -33.33 36.83
N GLY A 14 9.43 -33.42 35.51
CA GLY A 14 8.34 -33.74 34.59
C GLY A 14 8.44 -33.24 33.15
N LEU A 15 9.20 -33.95 32.33
CA LEU A 15 9.03 -34.28 30.90
C LEU A 15 8.18 -33.38 29.96
N GLY A 16 8.72 -33.06 28.78
CA GLY A 16 7.90 -32.62 27.66
C GLY A 16 8.59 -32.26 26.32
N ILE A 17 9.31 -33.20 25.72
CA ILE A 17 9.41 -33.38 24.25
C ILE A 17 10.15 -32.31 23.40
N ARG A 18 11.26 -32.75 22.80
CA ARG A 18 11.91 -32.19 21.61
C ARG A 18 10.94 -32.09 20.42
N THR A 19 10.86 -30.91 19.80
CA THR A 19 10.60 -30.77 18.35
C THR A 19 11.54 -29.72 17.76
N LEU A 20 12.60 -30.24 17.13
CA LEU A 20 13.32 -29.60 16.04
C LEU A 20 12.35 -29.37 14.88
N LEU A 21 11.80 -28.16 14.72
CA LEU A 21 11.20 -27.76 13.45
C LEU A 21 11.36 -26.27 13.20
N ARG A 22 12.03 -26.00 12.08
CA ARG A 22 11.84 -24.86 11.18
C ARG A 22 12.18 -23.48 11.73
N GLY A 23 13.22 -22.93 11.11
CA GLY A 23 13.58 -21.55 11.20
C GLY A 23 12.39 -20.62 11.01
N SER A 24 12.43 -19.56 11.80
CA SER A 24 11.86 -18.28 11.44
C SER A 24 12.89 -17.28 11.93
N ARG A 25 13.75 -16.84 11.02
CA ARG A 25 14.35 -15.51 11.16
C ARG A 25 13.16 -14.58 11.41
N PRO A 26 13.10 -13.83 12.53
CA PRO A 26 12.25 -12.66 12.55
C PRO A 26 12.83 -11.72 11.49
N GLY A 27 12.31 -11.84 10.26
CA GLY A 27 12.36 -10.72 9.33
C GLY A 27 11.75 -9.52 10.05
N PRO A 28 12.25 -8.30 9.83
CA PRO A 28 11.74 -7.13 10.52
C PRO A 28 10.22 -7.14 10.40
N ALA A 29 9.59 -7.35 11.55
CA ALA A 29 8.16 -7.24 11.69
C ALA A 29 7.78 -5.92 11.04
N ALA A 30 6.95 -6.02 10.00
CA ALA A 30 6.31 -4.89 9.37
C ALA A 30 5.79 -4.01 10.50
N SER A 31 6.51 -2.90 10.69
CA SER A 31 6.29 -1.98 11.78
C SER A 31 4.86 -1.45 11.64
N THR A 32 4.10 -1.69 12.70
CA THR A 32 3.13 -0.75 13.30
C THR A 32 2.03 -0.23 12.40
N SER A 33 0.78 -0.57 12.73
CA SER A 33 -0.42 0.28 12.65
C SER A 33 -0.21 1.59 11.88
N GLN A 34 -0.16 1.50 10.56
CA GLN A 34 -0.41 2.64 9.69
C GLN A 34 -1.90 2.62 9.45
N GLU A 35 -2.58 3.71 9.80
CA GLU A 35 -3.94 3.99 9.37
C GLU A 35 -4.09 3.54 7.91
N ALA A 36 -5.07 2.68 7.64
CA ALA A 36 -5.24 2.01 6.36
C ALA A 36 -5.70 3.00 5.28
N GLY A 37 -4.81 3.91 4.90
CA GLY A 37 -5.05 4.94 3.90
C GLY A 37 -4.69 4.46 2.51
N THR A 38 -5.47 4.90 1.52
CA THR A 38 -5.15 4.70 0.11
C THR A 38 -4.20 5.82 -0.35
N PRO A 39 -3.02 5.50 -0.90
CA PRO A 39 -2.09 6.51 -1.37
C PRO A 39 -2.65 7.24 -2.58
N HIS A 40 -2.56 8.57 -2.57
CA HIS A 40 -2.98 9.46 -3.63
C HIS A 40 -1.84 10.41 -4.04
N VAL A 41 -1.89 10.92 -5.26
CA VAL A 41 -0.98 11.94 -5.80
C VAL A 41 -1.77 13.11 -6.36
N CYS A 42 -1.36 14.34 -6.05
CA CYS A 42 -1.88 15.53 -6.71
C CYS A 42 -1.23 15.74 -8.08
N LEU A 43 -2.01 15.89 -9.15
CA LEU A 43 -1.46 16.09 -10.50
C LEU A 43 -0.93 17.51 -10.75
N GLN A 44 -1.33 18.48 -9.92
CA GLN A 44 -0.81 19.85 -10.01
C GLN A 44 0.52 20.02 -9.27
N CYS A 45 0.57 19.70 -7.97
CA CYS A 45 1.75 19.94 -7.14
C CYS A 45 2.61 18.70 -6.84
N ARG A 46 2.23 17.53 -7.37
CA ARG A 46 2.92 16.23 -7.19
C ARG A 46 3.02 15.75 -5.73
N HIS A 47 2.27 16.38 -4.82
CA HIS A 47 2.22 15.96 -3.43
C HIS A 47 1.54 14.60 -3.30
N GLN A 48 2.22 13.67 -2.65
CA GLN A 48 1.68 12.37 -2.27
C GLN A 48 1.12 12.46 -0.86
N PHE A 49 -0.09 11.92 -0.67
CA PHE A 49 -0.78 11.90 0.61
C PHE A 49 -1.57 10.61 0.76
N LEU A 50 -1.90 10.24 2.00
CA LEU A 50 -2.76 9.10 2.29
C LEU A 50 -4.19 9.62 2.48
N MET A 51 -5.15 8.94 1.85
CA MET A 51 -6.57 9.18 2.04
C MET A 51 -7.10 8.08 2.94
N THR A 52 -7.47 8.41 4.17
CA THR A 52 -8.11 7.45 5.07
C THR A 52 -9.57 7.20 4.65
N ALA A 53 -10.20 6.15 5.21
CA ALA A 53 -11.62 5.90 4.98
C ALA A 53 -12.50 7.04 5.50
N ASP A 54 -12.12 7.66 6.62
CA ASP A 54 -12.84 8.80 7.20
C ASP A 54 -12.70 10.06 6.36
N ASP A 55 -11.51 10.33 5.81
CA ASP A 55 -11.29 11.45 4.90
C ASP A 55 -12.09 11.27 3.61
N PHE A 56 -12.12 10.05 3.07
CA PHE A 56 -12.90 9.74 1.88
C PHE A 56 -14.41 9.88 2.14
N ARG A 57 -14.89 9.45 3.31
CA ARG A 57 -16.30 9.64 3.71
C ARG A 57 -16.68 11.11 3.81
N LYS A 58 -15.88 11.93 4.51
CA LYS A 58 -16.09 13.39 4.59
C LYS A 58 -16.09 14.04 3.21
N PHE A 59 -15.19 13.59 2.33
CA PHE A 59 -15.18 14.04 0.94
C PHE A 59 -16.49 13.71 0.22
N MET A 60 -16.96 12.46 0.31
CA MET A 60 -18.23 12.05 -0.29
C MET A 60 -19.44 12.81 0.27
N GLU A 61 -19.46 13.11 1.58
CA GLU A 61 -20.50 13.94 2.21
C GLU A 61 -20.47 15.41 1.73
N SER A 62 -19.30 15.89 1.31
CA SER A 62 -19.14 17.26 0.79
C SER A 62 -19.50 17.41 -0.68
N LEU A 63 -19.71 16.31 -1.41
CA LEU A 63 -20.15 16.35 -2.80
C LEU A 63 -21.62 16.80 -2.86
N ASP A 64 -21.91 17.84 -3.63
CA ASP A 64 -23.29 18.30 -3.82
C ASP A 64 -24.05 17.28 -4.68
N PRO A 65 -25.12 16.63 -4.16
CA PRO A 65 -25.90 15.67 -4.94
C PRO A 65 -26.63 16.31 -6.13
N LYS A 66 -26.73 17.65 -6.18
CA LYS A 66 -27.28 18.42 -7.31
C LYS A 66 -26.20 18.95 -8.25
N GLY A 67 -24.93 18.79 -7.90
CA GLY A 67 -23.77 19.16 -8.70
C GLY A 67 -23.63 18.22 -9.88
N SER A 68 -23.97 18.69 -11.08
CA SER A 68 -23.81 17.94 -12.32
C SER A 68 -22.33 17.77 -12.66
N GLY A 69 -21.71 16.69 -12.17
CA GLY A 69 -20.42 16.21 -12.69
C GLY A 69 -19.20 16.41 -11.79
N ASP A 70 -19.37 16.57 -10.47
CA ASP A 70 -18.21 16.61 -9.57
C ASP A 70 -17.40 15.30 -9.69
N SER A 71 -16.13 15.46 -10.02
CA SER A 71 -15.22 14.35 -10.24
C SER A 71 -14.96 13.64 -8.90
N LEU A 72 -14.96 12.30 -8.88
CA LEU A 72 -14.56 11.49 -7.71
C LEU A 72 -13.08 11.67 -7.30
N LEU A 73 -12.41 12.66 -7.87
CA LEU A 73 -11.05 13.05 -7.58
C LEU A 73 -11.03 13.96 -6.36
N VAL A 74 -10.26 13.54 -5.38
CA VAL A 74 -10.15 14.25 -4.10
C VAL A 74 -9.39 15.57 -4.27
N HIS A 75 -9.64 16.50 -3.36
CA HIS A 75 -8.91 17.77 -3.32
C HIS A 75 -7.50 17.56 -2.78
N CYS A 76 -6.53 18.36 -3.25
CA CYS A 76 -5.17 18.30 -2.71
C CYS A 76 -5.08 19.08 -1.38
N PRO A 77 -4.68 18.44 -0.27
CA PRO A 77 -4.57 19.12 1.03
C PRO A 77 -3.41 20.13 1.08
N LYS A 78 -2.41 20.00 0.20
CA LYS A 78 -1.22 20.86 0.20
C LYS A 78 -1.41 22.15 -0.61
N CYS A 79 -1.98 22.06 -1.81
CA CYS A 79 -2.10 23.22 -2.70
C CYS A 79 -3.54 23.70 -2.90
N GLY A 80 -4.54 23.05 -2.29
CA GLY A 80 -5.95 23.42 -2.40
C GLY A 80 -6.60 23.14 -3.75
N ALA A 81 -5.86 22.54 -4.69
CA ALA A 81 -6.37 22.24 -6.03
C ALA A 81 -7.53 21.23 -5.96
N ARG A 82 -8.70 21.63 -6.46
CA ARG A 82 -9.89 20.78 -6.55
C ARG A 82 -9.71 19.72 -7.64
N HIS A 83 -10.32 18.55 -7.44
CA HIS A 83 -10.32 17.44 -8.40
C HIS A 83 -8.93 17.04 -8.94
N SER A 84 -7.91 17.08 -8.09
CA SER A 84 -6.51 16.92 -8.51
C SER A 84 -5.81 15.70 -7.90
N GLY A 85 -6.40 15.09 -6.86
CA GLY A 85 -5.87 13.92 -6.18
C GLY A 85 -6.33 12.62 -6.85
N TYR A 86 -5.37 11.84 -7.33
CA TYR A 86 -5.60 10.56 -7.98
C TYR A 86 -5.08 9.41 -7.12
N PRO A 87 -5.79 8.28 -7.03
CA PRO A 87 -5.30 7.11 -6.33
C PRO A 87 -4.09 6.52 -7.05
N MET A 88 -3.09 6.13 -6.27
CA MET A 88 -1.90 5.42 -6.76
C MET A 88 -2.19 3.92 -6.79
N ALA A 89 -1.69 3.23 -7.81
CA ALA A 89 -1.79 1.78 -7.88
C ALA A 89 -0.68 1.12 -7.06
N ARG A 90 -0.91 -0.11 -6.59
CA ARG A 90 0.15 -0.92 -5.99
C ARG A 90 0.77 -1.83 -7.03
N CYS A 91 2.11 -1.87 -7.08
CA CYS A 91 2.82 -2.79 -7.96
C CYS A 91 2.53 -4.24 -7.54
N PRO A 92 2.06 -5.11 -8.44
CA PRO A 92 1.76 -6.50 -8.11
C PRO A 92 3.01 -7.34 -7.81
N LYS A 93 4.21 -6.88 -8.17
CA LYS A 93 5.47 -7.60 -7.92
C LYS A 93 6.16 -7.16 -6.62
N CYS A 94 6.23 -5.87 -6.34
CA CYS A 94 6.94 -5.34 -5.17
C CYS A 94 6.03 -4.70 -4.10
N GLY A 95 4.73 -4.60 -4.34
CA GLY A 95 3.73 -4.07 -3.39
C GLY A 95 3.76 -2.55 -3.19
N LYS A 96 4.80 -1.86 -3.67
CA LYS A 96 4.95 -0.41 -3.48
C LYS A 96 3.94 0.38 -4.33
N PRO A 97 3.40 1.49 -3.80
CA PRO A 97 2.54 2.37 -4.58
C PRO A 97 3.35 3.09 -5.66
N TYR A 98 2.72 3.28 -6.81
CA TYR A 98 3.26 4.03 -7.94
C TYR A 98 2.14 4.75 -8.69
N VAL A 99 2.51 5.78 -9.45
CA VAL A 99 1.57 6.48 -10.32
C VAL A 99 1.48 5.70 -11.63
N PRO A 100 0.32 5.14 -12.00
CA PRO A 100 0.17 4.46 -13.29
C PRO A 100 0.41 5.41 -14.44
N HIS A 101 0.94 4.90 -15.54
CA HIS A 101 1.23 5.75 -16.68
C HIS A 101 -0.02 6.47 -17.24
N GLY A 102 -1.19 5.81 -17.22
CA GLY A 102 -2.45 6.46 -17.62
C GLY A 102 -2.77 7.72 -16.82
N ILE A 103 -2.43 7.75 -15.53
CA ILE A 103 -2.59 8.93 -14.67
C ILE A 103 -1.56 10.01 -15.03
N GLU A 104 -0.34 9.62 -15.39
CA GLU A 104 0.67 10.57 -15.89
C GLU A 104 0.25 11.22 -17.21
N ILE A 105 -0.37 10.46 -18.12
CA ILE A 105 -0.98 11.01 -19.34
C ILE A 105 -2.03 12.03 -18.99
N THR A 106 -2.97 11.70 -18.09
CA THR A 106 -3.99 12.64 -17.64
C THR A 106 -3.36 13.90 -17.03
N ALA A 107 -2.29 13.75 -16.24
CA ALA A 107 -1.57 14.86 -15.65
C ALA A 107 -0.98 15.80 -16.71
N LYS A 108 -0.41 15.23 -17.78
CA LYS A 108 0.13 15.99 -18.92
C LYS A 108 -0.98 16.72 -19.67
N ILE A 109 -2.10 16.06 -19.96
CA ILE A 109 -3.26 16.67 -20.63
C ILE A 109 -3.77 17.87 -19.81
N VAL A 110 -3.93 17.71 -18.50
CA VAL A 110 -4.39 18.78 -17.60
C VAL A 110 -3.41 19.97 -17.59
N ARG A 111 -2.11 19.72 -17.77
CA ARG A 111 -1.09 20.78 -17.87
C ARG A 111 -0.88 21.33 -19.28
N GLY A 112 -1.58 20.81 -20.29
CA GLY A 112 -1.36 21.17 -21.69
C GLY A 112 -0.01 20.70 -22.25
N GLU A 113 0.60 19.69 -21.63
CA GLU A 113 1.87 19.10 -22.06
C GLU A 113 1.66 18.06 -23.17
N PRO A 114 2.64 17.89 -24.08
CA PRO A 114 2.56 16.86 -25.12
C PRO A 114 2.48 15.46 -24.52
N VAL A 115 1.50 14.69 -24.99
CA VAL A 115 1.27 13.30 -24.60
C VAL A 115 2.04 12.39 -25.56
N PRO A 116 3.03 11.64 -25.07
CA PRO A 116 3.69 10.61 -25.88
C PRO A 116 2.70 9.45 -26.18
N SER A 117 2.75 8.93 -27.41
CA SER A 117 1.80 7.91 -27.92
C SER A 117 1.97 6.56 -27.25
N ASP A 118 3.18 6.22 -26.82
CA ASP A 118 3.54 4.91 -26.29
C ASP A 118 4.47 5.06 -25.09
N LEU A 119 3.94 4.80 -23.90
CA LEU A 119 4.78 4.64 -22.73
C LEU A 119 4.38 3.37 -21.97
N PRO A 120 5.36 2.50 -21.69
CA PRO A 120 5.10 1.29 -20.95
C PRO A 120 4.79 1.62 -19.48
N ASP A 121 3.80 0.95 -18.91
CA ASP A 121 3.49 1.05 -17.48
C ASP A 121 4.50 0.24 -16.67
N VAL A 122 5.66 0.84 -16.40
CA VAL A 122 6.77 0.24 -15.67
C VAL A 122 6.79 0.73 -14.23
N CYS A 123 6.85 -0.21 -13.28
CA CYS A 123 6.99 0.16 -11.88
C CYS A 123 8.34 0.85 -11.63
N PRO A 124 8.36 2.09 -11.09
CA PRO A 124 9.61 2.83 -10.85
C PRO A 124 10.48 2.22 -9.75
N HIS A 125 9.93 1.31 -8.94
CA HIS A 125 10.64 0.72 -7.80
C HIS A 125 11.32 -0.61 -8.10
N CYS A 126 10.77 -1.39 -9.03
CA CYS A 126 11.27 -2.75 -9.34
C CYS A 126 11.39 -3.02 -10.85
N ASN A 127 11.24 -1.96 -11.65
CA ASN A 127 11.39 -1.94 -13.11
C ASN A 127 10.58 -3.03 -13.84
N SER A 128 9.44 -3.42 -13.27
CA SER A 128 8.61 -4.47 -13.84
C SER A 128 7.54 -3.89 -14.73
N ASP A 129 7.40 -4.45 -15.93
CA ASP A 129 6.33 -4.14 -16.86
C ASP A 129 5.01 -4.72 -16.32
N ILE A 130 4.12 -3.82 -15.92
CA ILE A 130 2.86 -4.17 -15.29
C ILE A 130 1.86 -4.70 -16.31
N ALA A 131 1.87 -4.19 -17.54
CA ALA A 131 1.00 -4.67 -18.62
C ALA A 131 1.37 -6.11 -19.01
N ALA A 132 2.67 -6.40 -19.13
CA ALA A 132 3.15 -7.75 -19.40
C ALA A 132 2.82 -8.72 -18.24
N TYR A 133 2.95 -8.27 -16.99
CA TYR A 133 2.58 -9.06 -15.82
C TYR A 133 1.12 -9.52 -15.89
N TRP A 134 0.17 -8.61 -16.13
CA TRP A 134 -1.26 -8.95 -16.20
C TRP A 134 -1.61 -9.82 -17.41
N LYS A 135 -1.01 -9.57 -18.58
CA LYS A 135 -1.16 -10.43 -19.77
C LYS A 135 -0.71 -11.88 -19.49
N SER A 136 0.39 -12.06 -18.75
CA SER A 136 0.87 -13.41 -18.38
C SER A 136 -0.05 -14.12 -17.39
N ARG A 137 -0.72 -13.36 -16.51
CA ARG A 137 -1.60 -13.90 -15.48
C ARG A 137 -2.94 -14.33 -16.06
N SER A 138 -3.54 -13.53 -16.96
CA SER A 138 -4.81 -13.90 -17.62
C SER A 138 -4.68 -15.17 -18.45
N ARG A 139 -3.57 -15.35 -19.17
CA ARG A 139 -3.28 -16.58 -19.93
C ARG A 139 -3.13 -17.83 -19.05
N ARG A 140 -2.61 -17.68 -17.82
CA ARG A 140 -2.50 -18.79 -16.87
C ARG A 140 -3.86 -19.16 -16.25
N GLY A 141 -4.74 -18.18 -16.07
CA GLY A 141 -6.10 -18.42 -15.58
C GLY A 141 -7.03 -19.09 -16.59
N GLN A 142 -6.76 -18.97 -17.89
CA GLN A 142 -7.53 -19.65 -18.97
C GLN A 142 -7.11 -21.10 -19.23
N ARG A 143 -6.06 -21.60 -18.55
CA ARG A 143 -5.53 -22.96 -18.71
C ARG A 143 -5.92 -23.90 -17.55
N GLN A 144 -6.81 -23.45 -16.67
CA GLN A 144 -7.45 -24.26 -15.63
C GLN A 144 -8.92 -24.42 -15.97
#